data_AF-A0A1F9CYU7-F1
#
_entry.id   AF-A0A1F9CYU7-F1
#
_cell.length_a   1.000
_cell.length_b   1.000
_cell.length_c   1.000
_cell.angle_alpha   90.00
_cell.angle_beta   90.00
_cell.angle_gamma   90.00
#
_symmetry.space_group_name_H-M   'P 1'
#
loop_
_entity.id
_entity.type
_entity.pdbx_description
1 polymer ?
#
loop_
_entity_poly.entity_id
_entity_poly.type
_entity_poly.pdbx_seq_one_letter_code
_entity_poly.pdbx_strand_id
1 'polypeptide(L)'
;MAKAKIPHFSVLIFFVLLFGLTITNGERSKSFAQDTDPKAFKILKEKMINPETGLPKTLDPNLFKGKAKTAYEVAKEIPAILAQMPCFCECEPYGHENLLDCFIDRHGAG
;
A
#
# COMPACT_ATOMS: atom_id res chain seq x y z
N MET A 1 59.13 23.04 -12.27
CA MET A 1 58.10 21.99 -12.40
C MET A 1 57.95 21.30 -11.05
N ALA A 2 56.99 21.71 -10.21
CA ALA A 2 56.77 21.11 -8.89
C ALA A 2 55.63 20.10 -8.97
N LYS A 3 55.94 18.82 -8.71
CA LYS A 3 54.98 17.72 -8.74
C LYS A 3 54.28 17.68 -7.39
N ALA A 4 53.03 18.13 -7.32
CA ALA A 4 52.24 18.09 -6.10
C ALA A 4 52.00 16.64 -5.68
N LYS A 5 52.51 16.23 -4.52
CA LYS A 5 52.18 14.94 -3.87
C LYS A 5 50.84 15.12 -3.18
N ILE A 6 49.78 14.60 -3.80
CA ILE A 6 48.43 14.58 -3.23
C ILE A 6 48.46 13.57 -2.06
N PRO A 7 48.21 13.99 -0.81
CA PRO A 7 48.29 13.09 0.32
C PRO A 7 47.17 12.04 0.23
N HIS A 8 47.49 10.77 0.47
CA HIS A 8 46.54 9.65 0.39
C HIS A 8 45.24 9.88 1.19
N PHE A 9 45.33 10.61 2.31
CA PHE A 9 44.16 11.04 3.10
C PHE A 9 43.16 11.90 2.30
N SER A 10 43.64 12.76 1.40
CA SER A 10 42.79 13.61 0.57
C SER A 10 42.03 12.81 -0.49
N VAL A 11 42.61 11.69 -0.97
CA VAL A 11 41.94 10.79 -1.92
C VAL A 11 40.90 9.94 -1.18
N LEU A 12 41.23 9.48 0.03
CA LEU A 12 40.33 8.67 0.86
C LEU A 12 39.07 9.45 1.27
N ILE A 13 39.22 10.72 1.66
CA ILE A 13 38.10 11.61 2.02
C ILE A 13 37.20 11.85 0.81
N PHE A 14 37.79 12.02 -0.39
CA PHE A 14 37.02 12.21 -1.62
C PHE A 14 36.23 10.94 -1.98
N PHE A 15 36.80 9.75 -1.78
CA PHE A 15 36.09 8.48 -1.97
C PHE A 15 34.96 8.26 -0.97
N VAL A 16 35.15 8.62 0.31
CA VAL A 16 34.10 8.52 1.34
C VAL A 16 32.97 9.52 1.06
N LEU A 17 33.27 10.74 0.62
CA LEU A 17 32.25 11.72 0.23
C LEU A 17 31.48 11.29 -1.03
N LEU A 18 32.16 10.70 -2.02
CA LEU A 18 31.50 10.14 -3.21
C LEU A 18 30.61 8.94 -2.88
N PHE A 19 31.03 8.03 -1.99
CA PHE A 19 30.22 6.91 -1.54
C PHE A 19 29.08 7.33 -0.59
N GLY A 20 29.28 8.37 0.22
CA GLY A 20 28.24 8.91 1.10
C GLY A 20 27.11 9.60 0.34
N LEU A 21 27.40 10.22 -0.82
CA LEU A 21 26.39 10.89 -1.64
C LEU A 21 25.46 9.94 -2.40
N THR A 22 25.82 8.66 -2.58
CA THR A 22 24.97 7.70 -3.30
C THR A 22 23.92 7.02 -2.40
N ILE A 23 23.97 7.21 -1.08
CA ILE A 23 23.06 6.55 -0.11
C ILE A 23 21.80 7.38 0.19
N THR A 24 21.60 8.55 -0.43
CA THR A 24 20.36 9.33 -0.23
C THR A 24 19.26 9.03 -1.24
N ASN A 25 19.50 8.18 -2.24
CA ASN A 25 18.42 7.56 -3.01
C ASN A 25 17.91 6.33 -2.25
N GLY A 26 17.48 6.55 -1.00
CA GLY A 26 16.42 5.73 -0.45
C GLY A 26 15.25 5.91 -1.40
N GLU A 27 14.99 4.89 -2.21
CA GLU A 27 13.72 4.73 -2.90
C GLU A 27 12.67 4.90 -1.81
N ARG A 28 12.11 6.11 -1.77
CA ARG A 28 10.83 6.35 -1.14
C ARG A 28 9.94 5.39 -1.87
N SER A 29 9.76 4.21 -1.28
CA SER A 29 8.74 3.26 -1.69
C SER A 29 7.54 4.14 -1.93
N LYS A 30 6.98 4.08 -3.15
CA LYS A 30 5.64 4.59 -3.35
C LYS A 30 4.87 3.99 -2.19
N SER A 31 4.56 4.83 -1.21
CA SER A 31 3.41 4.62 -0.34
C SER A 31 2.36 4.10 -1.29
N PHE A 32 1.79 2.94 -0.96
CA PHE A 32 0.71 2.29 -1.69
C PHE A 32 -0.50 3.24 -1.66
N ALA A 33 -0.38 4.41 -2.29
CA ALA A 33 -1.45 5.29 -2.66
C ALA A 33 -2.18 4.50 -3.73
N GLN A 34 -3.17 3.76 -3.26
CA GLN A 34 -3.99 2.91 -4.09
C GLN A 34 -4.95 3.84 -4.85
N ASP A 35 -4.41 4.47 -5.88
CA ASP A 35 -5.15 5.25 -6.87
C ASP A 35 -5.76 4.24 -7.86
N THR A 36 -6.62 3.38 -7.33
CA THR A 36 -7.38 2.45 -8.18
C THR A 36 -8.45 3.26 -8.87
N ASP A 37 -8.32 3.38 -10.20
CA ASP A 37 -9.36 3.89 -11.09
C ASP A 37 -10.74 3.33 -10.65
N PRO A 38 -11.75 4.17 -10.39
CA PRO A 38 -13.03 3.73 -9.84
C PRO A 38 -13.74 2.71 -10.74
N LYS A 39 -13.48 2.76 -12.06
CA LYS A 39 -13.99 1.77 -13.00
C LYS A 39 -13.27 0.42 -12.83
N ALA A 40 -11.96 0.42 -12.66
CA ALA A 40 -11.20 -0.79 -12.34
C ALA A 40 -11.65 -1.41 -11.01
N PHE A 41 -11.90 -0.61 -9.97
CA PHE A 41 -12.44 -1.10 -8.71
C PHE A 41 -13.82 -1.74 -8.90
N LYS A 42 -14.73 -1.10 -9.65
CA LYS A 42 -16.05 -1.68 -9.93
C LYS A 42 -15.96 -3.06 -10.61
N ILE A 43 -15.08 -3.22 -11.60
CA ILE A 43 -14.84 -4.51 -12.26
C ILE A 43 -14.30 -5.55 -11.26
N LEU A 44 -13.41 -5.14 -10.35
CA LEU A 44 -12.89 -6.01 -9.30
C LEU A 44 -14.01 -6.45 -8.34
N LYS A 45 -14.81 -5.51 -7.84
CA LYS A 45 -15.95 -5.76 -6.94
C LYS A 45 -16.94 -6.74 -7.57
N GLU A 46 -17.31 -6.54 -8.84
CA GLU A 46 -18.20 -7.45 -9.59
C GLU A 46 -17.64 -8.88 -9.68
N LYS A 47 -16.34 -9.03 -9.91
CA LYS A 47 -15.68 -10.36 -9.95
C LYS A 47 -15.60 -11.05 -8.59
N MET A 48 -15.62 -10.28 -7.51
CA MET A 48 -15.49 -10.79 -6.15
C MET A 48 -16.83 -11.13 -5.50
N ILE A 49 -17.96 -10.86 -6.17
CA ILE A 49 -19.29 -11.22 -5.66
C ILE A 49 -19.38 -12.72 -5.40
N ASN A 50 -19.76 -13.09 -4.18
CA ASN A 50 -20.17 -14.44 -3.86
C ASN A 50 -21.60 -14.67 -4.37
N PRO A 51 -21.85 -15.67 -5.24
CA PRO A 51 -23.18 -15.92 -5.79
C PRO A 51 -24.22 -16.33 -4.73
N GLU A 52 -23.80 -16.87 -3.58
CA GLU A 52 -24.72 -17.29 -2.52
C GLU A 52 -25.22 -16.11 -1.68
N THR A 53 -24.33 -15.15 -1.38
CA THR A 53 -24.66 -14.03 -0.49
C THR A 53 -24.99 -12.74 -1.25
N GLY A 54 -24.61 -12.65 -2.53
CA GLY A 54 -24.69 -11.42 -3.33
C GLY A 54 -23.71 -10.32 -2.89
N LEU A 55 -22.81 -10.61 -1.95
CA LEU A 55 -21.84 -9.65 -1.41
C LEU A 55 -20.44 -9.93 -1.96
N PRO A 56 -19.61 -8.89 -2.15
CA PRO A 56 -18.22 -9.08 -2.51
C PRO A 56 -17.45 -9.75 -1.38
N LYS A 57 -16.56 -10.67 -1.75
CA LYS A 57 -15.58 -11.26 -0.83
C LYS A 57 -14.51 -10.22 -0.50
N THR A 58 -13.94 -10.32 0.70
CA THR A 58 -12.75 -9.56 1.09
C THR A 58 -11.48 -10.25 0.58
N LEU A 59 -10.35 -9.54 0.58
CA LEU A 59 -9.05 -10.17 0.39
C LEU A 59 -8.73 -11.20 1.49
N ASP A 60 -7.88 -12.17 1.15
CA ASP A 60 -7.40 -13.17 2.09
C ASP A 60 -6.60 -12.49 3.21
N PRO A 61 -7.00 -12.64 4.50
CA PRO A 61 -6.29 -12.03 5.61
C PRO A 61 -4.82 -12.46 5.73
N ASN A 62 -4.45 -13.62 5.19
CA ASN A 62 -3.06 -14.10 5.19
C ASN A 62 -2.11 -13.26 4.32
N LEU A 63 -2.64 -12.34 3.51
CA LEU A 63 -1.87 -11.34 2.78
C LEU A 63 -1.35 -10.20 3.68
N PHE A 64 -1.78 -10.16 4.94
CA PHE A 64 -1.49 -9.08 5.89
C PHE A 64 -0.87 -9.60 7.19
N LYS A 65 -0.38 -8.68 8.02
CA LYS A 65 0.18 -8.96 9.35
C LYS A 65 -0.37 -7.97 10.37
N GLY A 66 -0.28 -8.32 11.65
CA GLY A 66 -0.70 -7.44 12.76
C GLY A 66 -2.17 -7.03 12.68
N LYS A 67 -2.46 -5.77 13.01
CA LYS A 67 -3.84 -5.24 13.05
C LYS A 67 -4.56 -5.33 11.72
N ALA A 68 -3.86 -5.15 10.60
CA ALA A 68 -4.45 -5.30 9.27
C ALA A 68 -4.96 -6.72 9.07
N LYS A 69 -4.17 -7.76 9.41
CA LYS A 69 -4.65 -9.15 9.34
C LYS A 69 -5.95 -9.35 10.13
N THR A 70 -5.96 -8.90 11.39
CA THR A 70 -7.16 -9.00 12.24
C THR A 70 -8.36 -8.26 11.66
N ALA A 71 -8.16 -7.08 11.07
CA ALA A 71 -9.24 -6.33 10.43
C ALA A 71 -9.85 -7.09 9.23
N TYR A 72 -9.02 -7.70 8.38
CA TYR A 72 -9.51 -8.50 7.24
C TYR A 72 -10.14 -9.82 7.70
N GLU A 73 -9.68 -10.43 8.79
CA GLU A 73 -10.33 -11.61 9.40
C GLU A 73 -11.76 -11.27 9.81
N VAL A 74 -11.94 -10.19 10.58
CA VAL A 74 -13.28 -9.73 10.99
C VAL A 74 -14.12 -9.35 9.77
N ALA A 75 -13.56 -8.62 8.81
CA ALA A 75 -14.31 -8.22 7.62
C ALA A 75 -14.83 -9.42 6.79
N LYS A 76 -14.05 -10.49 6.74
CA LYS A 76 -14.44 -11.76 6.11
C LYS A 76 -15.58 -12.45 6.87
N GLU A 77 -15.64 -12.34 8.19
CA GLU A 77 -16.66 -12.96 9.04
C GLU A 77 -18.00 -12.23 9.00
N ILE A 78 -17.99 -10.88 8.93
CA ILE A 78 -19.21 -10.06 9.00
C ILE A 78 -19.45 -9.15 7.77
N PRO A 79 -19.34 -9.65 6.53
CA PRO A 79 -19.41 -8.80 5.33
C PRO A 79 -20.76 -8.09 5.20
N ALA A 80 -21.86 -8.75 5.60
CA ALA A 80 -23.20 -8.16 5.53
C ALA A 80 -23.38 -6.96 6.47
N ILE A 81 -22.67 -6.95 7.61
CA ILE A 81 -22.69 -5.80 8.52
C ILE A 81 -21.87 -4.67 7.91
N LEU A 82 -20.65 -4.95 7.43
CA LEU A 82 -19.80 -3.92 6.83
C LEU A 82 -20.40 -3.29 5.57
N ALA A 83 -21.17 -4.05 4.78
CA ALA A 83 -21.88 -3.52 3.62
C ALA A 83 -22.95 -2.47 3.98
N GLN A 84 -23.46 -2.49 5.22
CA GLN A 84 -24.44 -1.53 5.73
C GLN A 84 -23.79 -0.32 6.41
N MET A 85 -22.49 -0.40 6.72
CA MET A 85 -21.79 0.65 7.44
C MET A 85 -21.23 1.69 6.45
N PRO A 86 -21.36 3.00 6.75
CA PRO A 86 -20.68 4.02 5.97
C PRO A 86 -19.17 3.84 6.06
N CYS A 87 -18.47 4.16 4.98
CA CYS A 87 -17.03 4.34 5.01
C CYS A 87 -16.71 5.77 5.45
N PHE A 88 -15.73 5.94 6.34
CA PHE A 88 -15.27 7.25 6.81
C PHE A 88 -13.86 7.59 6.34
N CYS A 89 -13.32 6.84 5.38
CA CYS A 89 -11.99 7.07 4.83
C CYS A 89 -11.97 8.15 3.73
N GLU A 90 -13.12 8.69 3.34
CA GLU A 90 -13.26 9.63 2.21
C GLU A 90 -12.71 9.03 0.89
N CYS A 91 -12.91 7.72 0.70
CA CYS A 91 -12.38 6.95 -0.44
C CYS A 91 -13.38 6.71 -1.57
N GLU A 92 -14.52 7.41 -1.57
CA GLU A 92 -15.51 7.40 -2.64
C GLU A 92 -14.94 7.75 -4.03
N PRO A 93 -13.96 8.67 -4.17
CA PRO A 93 -13.32 8.93 -5.47
C PRO A 93 -12.66 7.70 -6.11
N TYR A 94 -12.31 6.69 -5.31
CA TYR A 94 -11.71 5.41 -5.76
C TYR A 94 -12.77 4.33 -6.03
N GLY A 95 -14.06 4.65 -5.91
CA GLY A 95 -15.18 3.76 -6.21
C GLY A 95 -15.67 2.92 -5.03
N HIS A 96 -15.21 3.18 -3.80
CA HIS A 96 -15.75 2.54 -2.60
C HIS A 96 -17.08 3.20 -2.20
N GLU A 97 -18.08 2.38 -1.89
CA GLU A 97 -19.45 2.84 -1.58
C GLU A 97 -19.82 2.61 -0.10
N ASN A 98 -19.18 1.64 0.56
CA ASN A 98 -19.44 1.29 1.96
C ASN A 98 -18.17 0.72 2.61
N LEU A 99 -18.22 0.44 3.91
CA LEU A 99 -17.04 -0.03 4.64
C LEU A 99 -16.52 -1.40 4.15
N LEU A 100 -17.38 -2.27 3.62
CA LEU A 100 -16.94 -3.57 3.07
C LEU A 100 -16.00 -3.37 1.87
N ASP A 101 -16.22 -2.33 1.07
CA ASP A 101 -15.43 -2.06 -0.14
C ASP A 101 -13.94 -1.83 0.17
N CYS A 102 -13.62 -1.26 1.33
CA CYS A 102 -12.26 -1.08 1.82
C CYS A 102 -11.49 -2.40 2.03
N PHE A 103 -12.19 -3.52 2.13
CA PHE A 103 -11.59 -4.84 2.34
C PHE A 103 -11.59 -5.71 1.08
N ILE A 104 -12.15 -5.23 -0.03
CA ILE A 104 -12.09 -5.88 -1.35
C ILE A 104 -10.69 -5.70 -1.98
N ASP A 105 -10.04 -4.59 -1.65
CA ASP A 105 -8.66 -4.29 -2.02
C ASP A 105 -7.78 -4.12 -0.78
N ARG A 106 -6.66 -3.39 -0.86
CA ARG A 106 -5.72 -3.24 0.26
C ARG A 106 -5.98 -2.00 1.11
N HIS A 107 -6.97 -1.16 0.80
CA HIS A 107 -7.18 0.13 1.47
C HIS A 107 -7.38 -0.03 2.99
N GLY A 108 -8.14 -1.04 3.43
CA GLY A 108 -8.38 -1.32 4.85
C GLY A 108 -7.13 -1.72 5.65
N ALA A 109 -5.96 -1.84 4.99
CA ALA A 109 -4.68 -2.10 5.67
C ALA A 109 -3.97 -0.82 6.16
N GLY A 110 -4.47 0.36 5.77
CA GLY A 110 -3.87 1.67 6.08
C GLY A 110 -2.87 2.17 5.04
#